data_AF-A0A023C197-F1
#
_entry.id   AF-A0A023C197-F1
#
_cell.length_a   1.000
_cell.length_b   1.000
_cell.length_c   1.000
_cell.angle_alpha   90.00
_cell.angle_beta   90.00
_cell.angle_gamma   90.00
#
_symmetry.space_group_name_H-M   'P 1'
#
loop_
_entity.id
_entity.type
_entity.pdbx_description
1 polymer ?
#
loop_
_entity_poly.entity_id
_entity_poly.type
_entity_poly.pdbx_seq_one_letter_code
_entity_poly.pdbx_strand_id
1 'polypeptide(L)'
;MNKLEILKEKAKGIVLHASDNPKNRYKLRYEFYQKYGEPFIKGKEGLGNSELAFMDWEIKRGVLNSINAQHPGSLWWRSVNSHFLYLGTLAQLIYESGETFLDLPVPVNFWLKYINTPNERSWYRAHNSSIIAGYQVADALAFKENIYEQYFINIVLYRVLYAQSMVEGVSFGVLGKIFGNPRGAAVSILTDIEAFYPSHYPLSKEDIKYVTHHAHNLNGLIEDIFDKLFIIPHLDELYTEAAKWNSSPVVLEYIKNNKPLYPISDSEFSSAHFNTKLTTKKIHTL
;
A
#
# COMPACT_ATOMS: atom_id res chain seq x y z
N MET A 1 -22.05 22.79 14.40
CA MET A 1 -21.38 21.65 13.74
C MET A 1 -21.46 20.45 14.68
N ASN A 2 -21.90 19.27 14.21
CA ASN A 2 -21.93 18.05 15.03
C ASN A 2 -20.48 17.72 15.49
N LYS A 3 -20.30 17.18 16.70
CA LYS A 3 -18.99 16.73 17.24
C LYS A 3 -18.20 15.89 16.24
N LEU A 4 -18.85 14.97 15.52
CA LEU A 4 -18.16 14.17 14.50
C LEU A 4 -17.54 15.03 13.39
N GLU A 5 -18.26 16.05 12.92
CA GLU A 5 -17.75 16.98 11.90
C GLU A 5 -16.60 17.83 12.44
N ILE A 6 -16.61 18.21 13.72
CA ILE A 6 -15.48 18.87 14.38
C ILE A 6 -14.23 17.97 14.36
N LEU A 7 -14.38 16.69 14.66
CA LEU A 7 -13.26 15.74 14.65
C LEU A 7 -12.76 15.49 13.22
N LYS A 8 -13.66 15.39 12.23
CA LYS A 8 -13.29 15.27 10.81
C LYS A 8 -12.50 16.47 10.32
N GLU A 9 -12.96 17.69 10.58
CA GLU A 9 -12.25 18.91 10.20
C GLU A 9 -10.90 19.03 10.92
N LYS A 10 -10.83 18.64 12.19
CA LYS A 10 -9.56 18.57 12.93
C LYS A 10 -8.59 17.56 12.30
N ALA A 11 -9.06 16.36 11.94
CA ALA A 11 -8.24 15.34 11.28
C ALA A 11 -7.72 15.84 9.92
N LYS A 12 -8.59 16.46 9.11
CA LYS A 12 -8.19 17.08 7.83
C LYS A 12 -7.13 18.15 8.04
N GLY A 13 -7.30 19.04 9.02
CA GLY A 13 -6.34 20.09 9.33
C GLY A 13 -4.96 19.55 9.73
N ILE A 14 -4.92 18.50 10.55
CA ILE A 14 -3.67 17.82 10.96
C ILE A 14 -2.94 17.25 9.74
N VAL A 15 -3.65 16.50 8.88
CA VAL A 15 -3.05 15.88 7.70
C VAL A 15 -2.62 16.91 6.67
N LEU A 16 -3.41 17.98 6.47
CA LEU A 16 -3.07 19.07 5.57
C LEU A 16 -1.79 19.77 6.01
N HIS A 17 -1.60 19.99 7.32
CA HIS A 17 -0.38 20.59 7.85
C HIS A 17 0.88 19.73 7.62
N ALA A 18 0.73 18.41 7.58
CA ALA A 18 1.83 17.50 7.24
C ALA A 18 2.03 17.32 5.72
N SER A 19 1.06 17.70 4.89
CA SER A 19 0.94 17.24 3.51
C SER A 19 2.15 17.54 2.62
N ASP A 20 2.76 18.72 2.75
CA ASP A 20 3.91 19.14 1.94
C ASP A 20 5.28 18.77 2.51
N ASN A 21 5.33 18.19 3.71
CA ASN A 21 6.57 17.76 4.33
C ASN A 21 6.55 16.23 4.53
N PRO A 22 7.31 15.46 3.72
CA PRO A 22 7.36 14.00 3.82
C PRO A 22 7.73 13.50 5.24
N LYS A 23 8.63 14.20 5.94
CA LYS A 23 9.02 13.84 7.30
C LYS A 23 7.92 14.12 8.32
N ASN A 24 7.08 15.14 8.11
CA ASN A 24 5.90 15.36 8.94
C ASN A 24 4.85 14.26 8.74
N ARG A 25 4.66 13.76 7.52
CA ARG A 25 3.79 12.60 7.24
C ARG A 25 4.24 11.38 8.05
N TYR A 26 5.52 11.04 7.96
CA TYR A 26 6.11 9.95 8.74
C TYR A 26 5.93 10.18 10.25
N LYS A 27 6.21 11.40 10.73
CA LYS A 27 6.10 11.74 12.14
C LYS A 27 4.69 11.50 12.69
N LEU A 28 3.64 11.82 11.93
CA LEU A 28 2.25 11.55 12.36
C LEU A 28 2.00 10.06 12.66
N ARG A 29 2.51 9.16 11.82
CA ARG A 29 2.35 7.71 12.02
C ARG A 29 3.29 7.17 13.08
N TYR A 30 4.51 7.70 13.14
CA TYR A 30 5.43 7.38 14.20
C TYR A 30 4.84 7.67 15.59
N GLU A 31 4.31 8.88 15.79
CA GLU A 31 3.68 9.29 17.06
C GLU A 31 2.42 8.45 17.38
N PHE A 32 1.63 8.11 16.37
CA PHE A 32 0.52 7.16 16.54
C PHE A 32 1.02 5.81 17.07
N TYR A 33 2.09 5.25 16.49
CA TYR A 33 2.62 3.95 16.92
C TYR A 33 3.39 3.99 18.22
N GLN A 34 3.95 5.12 18.64
CA GLN A 34 4.46 5.29 20.00
C GLN A 34 3.37 5.06 21.06
N LYS A 35 2.12 5.41 20.74
CA LYS A 35 0.98 5.25 21.64
C LYS A 35 0.23 3.94 21.46
N TYR A 36 0.09 3.47 20.22
CA TYR A 36 -0.80 2.35 19.86
C TYR A 36 -0.08 1.18 19.16
N GLY A 37 1.24 1.19 19.04
CA GLY A 37 2.00 0.21 18.25
C GLY A 37 2.17 -1.18 18.84
N GLU A 38 1.83 -1.37 20.13
CA GLU A 38 2.00 -2.65 20.83
C GLU A 38 3.40 -3.29 20.62
N PRO A 39 4.45 -2.65 21.17
CA PRO A 39 5.82 -3.05 20.93
C PRO A 39 6.15 -4.39 21.59
N PHE A 40 6.80 -5.31 20.88
CA PHE A 40 7.37 -6.53 21.49
C PHE A 40 8.56 -6.19 22.41
N ILE A 41 9.25 -5.08 22.14
CA ILE A 41 10.32 -4.49 22.95
C ILE A 41 10.10 -2.98 23.00
N LYS A 42 10.06 -2.39 24.19
CA LYS A 42 9.89 -0.94 24.39
C LYS A 42 10.90 -0.16 23.52
N GLY A 43 10.42 0.71 22.63
CA GLY A 43 11.25 1.48 21.70
C GLY A 43 11.47 0.85 20.31
N LYS A 44 10.75 -0.23 19.95
CA LYS A 44 10.57 -0.69 18.57
C LYS A 44 9.08 -0.61 18.24
N GLU A 45 8.70 -0.03 17.12
CA GLU A 45 7.35 0.43 16.77
C GLU A 45 6.30 -0.69 16.54
N GLY A 46 6.59 -1.91 17.00
CA GLY A 46 5.65 -3.02 17.14
C GLY A 46 4.94 -3.35 15.83
N LEU A 47 3.61 -3.39 15.87
CA LEU A 47 2.75 -3.63 14.71
C LEU A 47 2.89 -2.55 13.61
N GLY A 48 3.46 -1.38 13.92
CA GLY A 48 3.66 -0.29 12.97
C GLY A 48 4.96 -0.32 12.16
N ASN A 49 5.89 -1.23 12.47
CA ASN A 49 7.22 -1.27 11.84
C ASN A 49 7.15 -1.32 10.31
N SER A 50 6.25 -2.16 9.79
CA SER A 50 6.10 -2.39 8.35
C SER A 50 5.62 -1.15 7.59
N GLU A 51 4.63 -0.44 8.15
CA GLU A 51 4.13 0.80 7.56
C GLU A 51 5.18 1.91 7.64
N LEU A 52 5.89 2.05 8.76
CA LEU A 52 6.93 3.07 8.90
C LEU A 52 8.09 2.82 7.93
N ALA A 53 8.52 1.57 7.76
CA ALA A 53 9.52 1.20 6.77
C ALA A 53 9.06 1.56 5.34
N PHE A 54 7.80 1.25 5.00
CA PHE A 54 7.23 1.62 3.71
C PHE A 54 7.18 3.13 3.51
N MET A 55 6.73 3.90 4.52
CA MET A 55 6.73 5.37 4.44
C MET A 55 8.14 5.95 4.30
N ASP A 56 9.15 5.38 4.95
CA ASP A 56 10.53 5.81 4.77
C ASP A 56 11.03 5.51 3.36
N TRP A 57 10.66 4.37 2.77
CA TRP A 57 10.87 4.11 1.35
C TRP A 57 10.16 5.14 0.46
N GLU A 58 8.88 5.47 0.73
CA GLU A 58 8.14 6.48 -0.04
C GLU A 58 8.84 7.85 -0.01
N ILE A 59 9.41 8.21 1.15
CA ILE A 59 10.21 9.43 1.33
C ILE A 59 11.51 9.35 0.52
N LYS A 60 12.29 8.28 0.68
CA LYS A 60 13.58 8.09 0.00
C LYS A 60 13.43 8.08 -1.52
N ARG A 61 12.39 7.41 -2.02
CA ARG A 61 12.05 7.33 -3.44
C ARG A 61 11.62 8.68 -4.02
N GLY A 62 11.15 9.60 -3.17
CA GLY A 62 10.72 10.94 -3.57
C GLY A 62 9.25 11.03 -3.99
N VAL A 63 8.47 9.95 -3.90
CA VAL A 63 7.04 9.98 -4.29
C VAL A 63 6.22 10.92 -3.41
N LEU A 64 6.68 11.20 -2.19
CA LEU A 64 6.01 12.13 -1.26
C LEU A 64 6.53 13.57 -1.34
N ASN A 65 7.53 13.89 -2.17
CA ASN A 65 8.08 15.24 -2.30
C ASN A 65 6.97 16.28 -2.58
N SER A 66 7.17 17.53 -2.13
CA SER A 66 6.23 18.60 -2.47
C SER A 66 6.06 18.71 -3.99
N ILE A 67 4.84 19.03 -4.44
CA ILE A 67 4.55 19.22 -5.87
C ILE A 67 5.27 20.43 -6.46
N ASN A 68 5.78 21.33 -5.61
CA ASN A 68 6.55 22.52 -6.00
C ASN A 68 8.07 22.32 -5.83
N ALA A 69 8.53 21.12 -5.46
CA ALA A 69 9.96 20.83 -5.33
C ALA A 69 10.63 20.74 -6.71
N GLN A 70 11.96 20.89 -6.75
CA GLN A 70 12.76 20.69 -7.97
C GLN A 70 12.54 19.29 -8.59
N HIS A 71 12.38 18.29 -7.73
CA HIS A 71 11.96 16.93 -8.09
C HIS A 71 10.61 16.66 -7.43
N PRO A 72 9.49 17.01 -8.11
CA PRO A 72 8.16 16.91 -7.52
C PRO A 72 7.75 15.46 -7.29
N GLY A 73 6.97 15.24 -6.22
CA GLY A 73 6.41 13.92 -5.91
C GLY A 73 5.23 13.55 -6.79
N SER A 74 4.70 12.36 -6.56
CA SER A 74 3.51 11.85 -7.25
C SER A 74 2.24 12.40 -6.63
N LEU A 75 1.33 12.90 -7.48
CA LEU A 75 -0.01 13.28 -7.03
C LEU A 75 -0.80 12.08 -6.51
N TRP A 76 -0.64 10.91 -7.14
CA TRP A 76 -1.32 9.68 -6.74
C TRP A 76 -0.83 9.18 -5.37
N TRP A 77 0.48 8.96 -5.21
CA TRP A 77 1.07 8.46 -3.96
C TRP A 77 0.76 9.40 -2.78
N ARG A 78 0.88 10.71 -3.00
CA ARG A 78 0.54 11.72 -1.98
C ARG A 78 -0.93 11.69 -1.59
N SER A 79 -1.83 11.46 -2.56
CA SER A 79 -3.28 11.38 -2.31
C SER A 79 -3.65 10.14 -1.50
N VAL A 80 -3.15 8.96 -1.91
CA VAL A 80 -3.33 7.69 -1.18
C VAL A 80 -2.81 7.82 0.25
N ASN A 81 -1.56 8.30 0.40
CA ASN A 81 -0.94 8.51 1.70
C ASN A 81 -1.73 9.52 2.55
N SER A 82 -2.16 10.65 1.99
CA SER A 82 -2.98 11.63 2.74
C SER A 82 -4.31 11.05 3.20
N HIS A 83 -4.98 10.26 2.37
CA HIS A 83 -6.24 9.62 2.76
C HIS A 83 -6.02 8.57 3.87
N PHE A 84 -4.95 7.78 3.75
CA PHE A 84 -4.51 6.83 4.75
C PHE A 84 -4.26 7.51 6.12
N LEU A 85 -3.47 8.59 6.14
CA LEU A 85 -3.20 9.37 7.35
C LEU A 85 -4.50 9.90 7.96
N TYR A 86 -5.41 10.42 7.14
CA TYR A 86 -6.68 10.98 7.60
C TYR A 86 -7.54 9.95 8.34
N LEU A 87 -7.67 8.73 7.80
CA LEU A 87 -8.49 7.68 8.41
C LEU A 87 -7.94 7.26 9.79
N GLY A 88 -6.62 7.08 9.90
CA GLY A 88 -5.96 6.76 11.17
C GLY A 88 -6.04 7.90 12.18
N THR A 89 -5.80 9.14 11.75
CA THR A 89 -5.90 10.33 12.62
C THR A 89 -7.33 10.56 13.11
N LEU A 90 -8.34 10.36 12.26
CA LEU A 90 -9.74 10.50 12.66
C LEU A 90 -10.11 9.45 13.72
N ALA A 91 -9.71 8.19 13.53
CA ALA A 91 -9.93 7.14 14.52
C ALA A 91 -9.24 7.45 15.86
N GLN A 92 -8.00 7.95 15.83
CA GLN A 92 -7.30 8.41 17.03
C GLN A 92 -8.08 9.50 17.74
N LEU A 93 -8.52 10.55 17.03
CA LEU A 93 -9.26 11.66 17.62
C LEU A 93 -10.60 11.22 18.20
N ILE A 94 -11.31 10.30 17.55
CA ILE A 94 -12.55 9.72 18.07
C ILE A 94 -12.25 8.96 19.37
N TYR A 95 -11.26 8.06 19.35
CA TYR A 95 -10.88 7.28 20.53
C TYR A 95 -10.49 8.19 21.71
N GLU A 96 -9.68 9.21 21.47
CA GLU A 96 -9.23 10.15 22.50
C GLU A 96 -10.34 11.06 23.03
N SER A 97 -11.40 11.29 22.25
CA SER A 97 -12.56 12.08 22.71
C SER A 97 -13.46 11.32 23.69
N GLY A 98 -13.37 9.99 23.74
CA GLY A 98 -14.28 9.14 24.50
C GLY A 98 -15.71 9.05 23.93
N GLU A 99 -15.98 9.70 22.80
CA GLU A 99 -17.28 9.69 22.12
C GLU A 99 -17.45 8.43 21.27
N THR A 100 -18.71 8.05 21.04
CA THR A 100 -19.07 6.99 20.10
C THR A 100 -19.94 7.57 18.99
N PHE A 101 -19.72 7.09 17.76
CA PHE A 101 -20.44 7.55 16.59
C PHE A 101 -20.93 6.35 15.79
N LEU A 102 -22.13 6.49 15.22
CA LEU A 102 -22.66 5.56 14.23
C LEU A 102 -22.18 5.97 12.84
N ASP A 103 -22.24 5.04 11.89
CA ASP A 103 -21.98 5.26 10.46
C ASP A 103 -20.60 5.85 10.12
N LEU A 104 -19.58 5.46 10.89
CA LEU A 104 -18.19 5.77 10.57
C LEU A 104 -17.73 5.02 9.32
N PRO A 105 -16.83 5.60 8.50
CA PRO A 105 -16.19 4.87 7.42
C PRO A 105 -15.57 3.56 7.92
N VAL A 106 -15.70 2.50 7.12
CA VAL A 106 -15.18 1.16 7.47
C VAL A 106 -13.73 1.18 7.97
N PRO A 107 -12.77 1.86 7.30
CA PRO A 107 -11.40 1.90 7.80
C PRO A 107 -11.24 2.58 9.17
N VAL A 108 -12.07 3.58 9.48
CA VAL A 108 -12.07 4.25 10.79
C VAL A 108 -12.51 3.28 11.87
N ASN A 109 -13.56 2.48 11.61
CA ASN A 109 -13.99 1.43 12.54
C ASN A 109 -12.91 0.37 12.76
N PHE A 110 -12.18 -0.02 11.72
CA PHE A 110 -11.06 -0.95 11.87
C PHE A 110 -9.89 -0.34 12.67
N TRP A 111 -9.56 0.94 12.46
CA TRP A 111 -8.56 1.63 13.29
C TRP A 111 -9.00 1.73 14.75
N LEU A 112 -10.28 2.02 15.03
CA LEU A 112 -10.81 1.99 16.39
C LEU A 112 -10.69 0.59 17.02
N LYS A 113 -10.98 -0.47 16.26
CA LYS A 113 -10.80 -1.85 16.71
C LYS A 113 -9.34 -2.17 17.00
N TYR A 114 -8.42 -1.73 16.15
CA TYR A 114 -6.98 -1.87 16.37
C TYR A 114 -6.52 -1.15 17.63
N ILE A 115 -6.92 0.12 17.82
CA ILE A 115 -6.55 0.91 19.00
C ILE A 115 -7.04 0.24 20.29
N ASN A 116 -8.26 -0.31 20.29
CA ASN A 116 -8.83 -1.00 21.46
C ASN A 116 -8.23 -2.40 21.70
N THR A 117 -7.85 -3.10 20.63
CA THR A 117 -7.36 -4.48 20.71
C THR A 117 -6.29 -4.71 19.63
N PRO A 118 -5.06 -4.25 19.87
CA PRO A 118 -3.98 -4.36 18.90
C PRO A 118 -3.59 -5.81 18.72
N ASN A 119 -3.53 -6.24 17.46
CA ASN A 119 -2.95 -7.50 16.99
C ASN A 119 -2.74 -7.39 15.48
N GLU A 120 -2.09 -8.38 14.87
CA GLU A 120 -1.77 -8.37 13.44
C GLU A 120 -3.04 -8.27 12.59
N ARG A 121 -4.12 -8.98 12.95
CA ARG A 121 -5.35 -9.00 12.18
C ARG A 121 -6.09 -7.66 12.24
N SER A 122 -6.23 -7.08 13.43
CA SER A 122 -6.85 -5.76 13.57
C SER A 122 -6.02 -4.68 12.86
N TRP A 123 -4.69 -4.81 12.88
CA TRP A 123 -3.77 -3.93 12.15
C TRP A 123 -3.94 -4.03 10.64
N TYR A 124 -3.83 -5.23 10.05
CA TYR A 124 -3.95 -5.40 8.59
C TYR A 124 -5.31 -4.97 8.07
N ARG A 125 -6.40 -5.25 8.79
CA ARG A 125 -7.73 -4.77 8.37
C ARG A 125 -7.81 -3.25 8.39
N ALA A 126 -7.26 -2.59 9.39
CA ALA A 126 -7.24 -1.12 9.46
C ALA A 126 -6.35 -0.51 8.37
N HIS A 127 -5.15 -1.07 8.21
CA HIS A 127 -4.16 -0.64 7.23
C HIS A 127 -4.66 -0.84 5.79
N ASN A 128 -4.99 -2.07 5.40
CA ASN A 128 -5.32 -2.41 4.02
C ASN A 128 -6.66 -1.82 3.57
N SER A 129 -7.67 -1.75 4.45
CA SER A 129 -8.91 -1.03 4.11
C SER A 129 -8.66 0.47 3.87
N SER A 130 -7.70 1.07 4.57
CA SER A 130 -7.30 2.48 4.36
C SER A 130 -6.55 2.65 3.03
N ILE A 131 -5.69 1.70 2.66
CA ILE A 131 -5.01 1.68 1.35
C ILE A 131 -6.03 1.55 0.22
N ILE A 132 -6.95 0.59 0.29
CA ILE A 132 -8.00 0.38 -0.73
C ILE A 132 -8.85 1.65 -0.88
N ALA A 133 -9.26 2.26 0.23
CA ALA A 133 -10.00 3.54 0.21
C ALA A 133 -9.18 4.66 -0.45
N GLY A 134 -7.87 4.71 -0.20
CA GLY A 134 -6.96 5.63 -0.88
C GLY A 134 -6.88 5.40 -2.39
N TYR A 135 -6.78 4.15 -2.84
CA TYR A 135 -6.78 3.80 -4.27
C TYR A 135 -8.06 4.27 -4.96
N GLN A 136 -9.21 4.10 -4.31
CA GLN A 136 -10.50 4.56 -4.83
C GLN A 136 -10.56 6.09 -4.95
N VAL A 137 -10.11 6.83 -3.91
CA VAL A 137 -10.09 8.30 -3.94
C VAL A 137 -9.08 8.85 -4.97
N ALA A 138 -8.02 8.11 -5.25
CA ALA A 138 -6.93 8.53 -6.13
C ALA A 138 -7.00 7.91 -7.55
N ASP A 139 -8.05 7.15 -7.90
CA ASP A 139 -8.12 6.39 -9.16
C ASP A 139 -7.84 7.23 -10.41
N ALA A 140 -8.49 8.39 -10.55
CA ALA A 140 -8.23 9.31 -11.67
C ALA A 140 -6.80 9.88 -11.70
N LEU A 141 -6.09 9.91 -10.56
CA LEU A 141 -4.70 10.35 -10.50
C LEU A 141 -3.72 9.27 -10.96
N ALA A 142 -4.07 7.98 -10.82
CA ALA A 142 -3.20 6.90 -11.28
C ALA A 142 -3.03 6.93 -12.81
N PHE A 143 -4.03 7.38 -13.57
CA PHE A 143 -3.89 7.59 -15.02
C PHE A 143 -2.87 8.67 -15.40
N LYS A 144 -2.53 9.57 -14.49
CA LYS A 144 -1.53 10.62 -14.72
C LYS A 144 -0.10 10.12 -14.48
N GLU A 145 0.03 8.98 -13.80
CA GLU A 145 1.31 8.29 -13.67
C GLU A 145 1.74 7.72 -15.02
N ASN A 146 3.05 7.56 -15.21
CA ASN A 146 3.53 6.86 -16.40
C ASN A 146 3.17 5.36 -16.34
N ILE A 147 3.26 4.67 -17.47
CA ILE A 147 2.84 3.26 -17.56
C ILE A 147 3.60 2.32 -16.61
N TYR A 148 4.85 2.64 -16.27
CA TYR A 148 5.67 1.83 -15.38
C TYR A 148 5.24 1.98 -13.91
N GLU A 149 4.89 3.20 -13.52
CA GLU A 149 4.28 3.50 -12.22
C GLU A 149 2.89 2.87 -12.08
N GLN A 150 2.04 2.95 -13.12
CA GLN A 150 0.73 2.29 -13.12
C GLN A 150 0.87 0.77 -12.88
N TYR A 151 1.84 0.13 -13.52
CA TYR A 151 2.14 -1.28 -13.28
C TYR A 151 2.59 -1.52 -11.84
N PHE A 152 3.55 -0.73 -11.35
CA PHE A 152 4.12 -0.89 -10.03
C PHE A 152 3.10 -0.69 -8.90
N ILE A 153 2.15 0.23 -9.07
CA ILE A 153 1.04 0.42 -8.13
C ILE A 153 0.21 -0.86 -7.94
N ASN A 154 -0.05 -1.62 -9.01
CA ASN A 154 -0.73 -2.91 -8.90
C ASN A 154 0.10 -3.93 -8.10
N ILE A 155 1.42 -3.91 -8.28
CA ILE A 155 2.34 -4.77 -7.53
C ILE A 155 2.27 -4.49 -6.04
N VAL A 156 2.34 -3.21 -5.67
CA VAL A 156 2.21 -2.81 -4.27
C VAL A 156 0.87 -3.27 -3.69
N LEU A 157 -0.23 -3.13 -4.43
CA LEU A 157 -1.54 -3.58 -3.98
C LEU A 157 -1.59 -5.10 -3.76
N TYR A 158 -1.26 -5.92 -4.74
CA TYR A 158 -1.40 -7.38 -4.55
C TYR A 158 -0.43 -7.90 -3.47
N ARG A 159 0.76 -7.31 -3.32
CA ARG A 159 1.73 -7.73 -2.28
C ARG A 159 1.21 -7.43 -0.89
N VAL A 160 0.58 -6.26 -0.67
CA VAL A 160 0.02 -5.93 0.65
C VAL A 160 -1.23 -6.74 0.97
N LEU A 161 -2.04 -7.11 -0.03
CA LEU A 161 -3.17 -8.03 0.17
C LEU A 161 -2.69 -9.44 0.52
N TYR A 162 -1.65 -9.93 -0.17
CA TYR A 162 -1.03 -11.22 0.15
C TYR A 162 -0.42 -11.21 1.56
N ALA A 163 0.18 -10.09 1.98
CA ALA A 163 0.68 -9.92 3.34
C ALA A 163 -0.42 -10.12 4.40
N GLN A 164 -1.63 -9.59 4.14
CA GLN A 164 -2.79 -9.77 5.02
C GLN A 164 -3.31 -11.21 5.01
N SER A 165 -3.33 -11.91 3.87
CA SER A 165 -3.87 -13.27 3.79
C SER A 165 -3.18 -14.23 4.76
N MET A 166 -1.86 -14.06 4.91
CA MET A 166 -1.03 -14.81 5.83
C MET A 166 -1.45 -14.68 7.31
N VAL A 167 -2.04 -13.55 7.69
CA VAL A 167 -2.54 -13.30 9.05
C VAL A 167 -4.02 -13.70 9.22
N GLU A 168 -4.78 -13.65 8.14
CA GLU A 168 -6.17 -14.09 8.12
C GLU A 168 -6.31 -15.61 8.07
N GLY A 169 -5.20 -16.33 7.86
CA GLY A 169 -5.14 -17.79 7.86
C GLY A 169 -5.39 -18.42 6.49
N VAL A 170 -5.36 -17.63 5.42
CA VAL A 170 -5.44 -18.10 4.04
C VAL A 170 -4.03 -18.21 3.46
N SER A 171 -3.68 -19.44 3.08
CA SER A 171 -2.33 -19.82 2.65
C SER A 171 -2.29 -20.07 1.15
N PHE A 172 -1.79 -19.10 0.40
CA PHE A 172 -1.52 -19.21 -1.04
C PHE A 172 -0.13 -19.82 -1.35
N GLY A 173 0.49 -20.48 -0.36
CA GLY A 173 1.82 -21.09 -0.46
C GLY A 173 2.44 -21.38 0.91
N VAL A 174 3.57 -22.09 0.96
CA VAL A 174 4.13 -22.66 2.22
C VAL A 174 4.78 -21.62 3.16
N LEU A 175 4.92 -20.35 2.75
CA LEU A 175 5.74 -19.35 3.46
C LEU A 175 4.98 -18.44 4.46
N GLY A 176 3.77 -18.81 4.88
CA GLY A 176 2.79 -17.92 5.50
C GLY A 176 3.11 -17.27 6.87
N LYS A 177 4.15 -17.69 7.62
CA LYS A 177 4.38 -17.16 8.98
C LYS A 177 5.47 -16.08 9.10
N ILE A 178 6.44 -16.04 8.19
CA ILE A 178 7.59 -15.12 8.28
C ILE A 178 7.27 -13.76 7.64
N PHE A 179 6.59 -13.77 6.48
CA PHE A 179 6.27 -12.54 5.75
C PHE A 179 5.01 -11.83 6.23
N GLY A 180 4.12 -12.51 6.96
CA GLY A 180 2.86 -11.94 7.43
C GLY A 180 2.96 -11.14 8.73
N ASN A 181 4.02 -11.29 9.54
CA ASN A 181 4.10 -10.60 10.84
C ASN A 181 4.56 -9.14 10.66
N PRO A 182 3.71 -8.13 10.93
CA PRO A 182 4.05 -6.74 10.70
C PRO A 182 5.07 -6.20 11.71
N ARG A 183 5.33 -6.94 12.81
CA ARG A 183 6.38 -6.64 13.79
C ARG A 183 7.78 -7.06 13.32
N GLY A 184 7.87 -7.97 12.35
CA GLY A 184 9.11 -8.61 11.93
C GLY A 184 10.02 -7.71 11.09
N ALA A 185 11.32 -8.01 11.08
CA ALA A 185 12.31 -7.36 10.22
C ALA A 185 12.16 -7.71 8.73
N ALA A 186 11.35 -8.71 8.40
CA ALA A 186 11.13 -9.17 7.03
C ALA A 186 10.62 -8.06 6.10
N VAL A 187 9.78 -7.15 6.60
CA VAL A 187 9.30 -6.02 5.79
C VAL A 187 10.38 -4.96 5.57
N SER A 188 11.21 -4.66 6.58
CA SER A 188 12.38 -3.78 6.40
C SER A 188 13.35 -4.36 5.36
N ILE A 189 13.58 -5.68 5.40
CA ILE A 189 14.44 -6.38 4.44
C ILE A 189 13.83 -6.33 3.04
N LEU A 190 12.50 -6.49 2.90
CA LEU A 190 11.83 -6.38 1.59
C LEU A 190 11.89 -4.96 1.02
N THR A 191 11.68 -3.92 1.85
CA THR A 191 11.76 -2.50 1.42
C THR A 191 13.17 -2.05 1.02
N ASP A 192 14.21 -2.72 1.53
CA ASP A 192 15.60 -2.44 1.16
C ASP A 192 16.03 -3.16 -0.13
N ILE A 193 15.20 -4.04 -0.70
CA ILE A 193 15.48 -4.71 -1.98
C ILE A 193 14.91 -3.86 -3.11
N GLU A 194 15.80 -3.25 -3.90
CA GLU A 194 15.46 -2.36 -5.01
C GLU A 194 14.54 -3.01 -6.07
N ALA A 195 14.61 -4.33 -6.22
CA ALA A 195 13.71 -5.09 -7.09
C ALA A 195 12.27 -5.24 -6.55
N PHE A 196 12.08 -5.16 -5.22
CA PHE A 196 10.75 -5.08 -4.61
C PHE A 196 10.23 -3.64 -4.60
N TYR A 197 11.11 -2.68 -4.34
CA TYR A 197 10.78 -1.29 -4.11
C TYR A 197 11.85 -0.37 -4.73
N PRO A 198 11.60 0.15 -5.95
CA PRO A 198 12.59 0.96 -6.67
C PRO A 198 13.01 2.21 -5.92
N SER A 199 14.24 2.66 -6.15
CA SER A 199 14.89 3.72 -5.37
C SER A 199 14.61 5.14 -5.85
N HIS A 200 14.01 5.33 -7.03
CA HIS A 200 13.71 6.65 -7.57
C HIS A 200 12.32 6.77 -8.18
N TYR A 201 11.91 8.02 -8.41
CA TYR A 201 10.65 8.39 -9.05
C TYR A 201 10.89 9.51 -10.10
N PRO A 202 10.23 9.44 -11.27
CA PRO A 202 9.35 8.36 -11.73
C PRO A 202 10.12 7.13 -12.23
N LEU A 203 9.45 5.99 -12.35
CA LEU A 203 10.02 4.78 -12.97
C LEU A 203 10.28 4.97 -14.46
N SER A 204 11.39 4.43 -14.92
CA SER A 204 11.78 4.29 -16.32
C SER A 204 11.50 2.88 -16.84
N LYS A 205 11.76 2.70 -18.15
CA LYS A 205 11.68 1.38 -18.79
C LYS A 205 12.75 0.42 -18.26
N GLU A 206 13.87 0.95 -17.80
CA GLU A 206 14.98 0.17 -17.28
C GLU A 206 14.61 -0.37 -15.90
N ASP A 207 13.99 0.46 -15.05
CA ASP A 207 13.59 0.07 -13.70
C ASP A 207 12.50 -1.00 -13.72
N ILE A 208 11.55 -0.88 -14.64
CA ILE A 208 10.49 -1.89 -14.73
C ILE A 208 11.06 -3.26 -15.08
N LYS A 209 12.21 -3.39 -15.73
CA LYS A 209 12.84 -4.70 -16.00
C LYS A 209 13.34 -5.38 -14.73
N TYR A 210 13.74 -4.61 -13.72
CA TYR A 210 14.09 -5.15 -12.40
C TYR A 210 12.83 -5.54 -11.63
N VAL A 211 11.80 -4.70 -11.70
CA VAL A 211 10.49 -4.94 -11.06
C VAL A 211 9.67 -6.07 -11.74
N THR A 212 9.86 -6.29 -13.05
CA THR A 212 9.17 -7.31 -13.88
C THR A 212 10.05 -8.49 -14.29
N HIS A 213 11.17 -8.73 -13.59
CA HIS A 213 11.90 -9.99 -13.71
C HIS A 213 12.58 -10.25 -15.08
N HIS A 214 13.24 -9.24 -15.64
CA HIS A 214 14.05 -9.36 -16.87
C HIS A 214 15.54 -9.03 -16.66
N ALA A 215 15.97 -8.77 -15.41
CA ALA A 215 17.39 -8.58 -15.09
C ALA A 215 18.06 -9.94 -14.81
N HIS A 216 19.07 -10.29 -15.60
CA HIS A 216 19.84 -11.53 -15.45
C HIS A 216 20.88 -11.44 -14.31
N ASN A 217 20.44 -11.27 -13.05
CA ASN A 217 21.30 -11.37 -11.87
C ASN A 217 20.69 -12.34 -10.82
N LEU A 218 21.53 -12.88 -9.93
CA LEU A 218 21.15 -13.97 -9.00
C LEU A 218 20.03 -13.57 -8.01
N ASN A 219 19.92 -12.28 -7.68
CA ASN A 219 18.84 -11.75 -6.84
C ASN A 219 17.50 -11.74 -7.62
N GLY A 220 17.52 -11.35 -8.90
CA GLY A 220 16.38 -11.44 -9.83
C GLY A 220 15.75 -12.84 -9.97
N LEU A 221 16.51 -13.91 -9.69
CA LEU A 221 16.05 -15.30 -9.82
C LEU A 221 15.19 -15.77 -8.62
N ILE A 222 15.51 -15.34 -7.39
CA ILE A 222 14.70 -15.62 -6.19
C ILE A 222 13.39 -14.81 -6.25
N GLU A 223 13.48 -13.62 -6.84
CA GLU A 223 12.40 -12.65 -7.02
C GLU A 223 11.37 -13.10 -8.08
N ASP A 224 11.81 -13.72 -9.18
CA ASP A 224 10.94 -14.30 -10.22
C ASP A 224 10.05 -15.45 -9.70
N ILE A 225 10.51 -16.14 -8.66
CA ILE A 225 9.84 -17.27 -8.04
C ILE A 225 8.73 -16.81 -7.10
N PHE A 226 8.89 -15.68 -6.40
CA PHE A 226 7.93 -15.31 -5.35
C PHE A 226 6.56 -14.88 -5.89
N ASP A 227 6.52 -13.85 -6.74
CA ASP A 227 5.26 -13.32 -7.26
C ASP A 227 4.62 -14.30 -8.26
N LYS A 228 5.41 -14.88 -9.18
CA LYS A 228 4.88 -15.78 -10.22
C LYS A 228 4.43 -17.14 -9.69
N LEU A 229 5.02 -17.65 -8.60
CA LEU A 229 4.62 -18.97 -8.08
C LEU A 229 3.62 -18.88 -6.93
N PHE A 230 3.66 -17.85 -6.09
CA PHE A 230 2.84 -17.82 -4.87
C PHE A 230 1.69 -16.80 -4.90
N ILE A 231 1.78 -15.73 -5.69
CA ILE A 231 0.77 -14.67 -5.66
C ILE A 231 -0.06 -14.63 -6.94
N ILE A 232 0.60 -14.44 -8.09
CA ILE A 232 -0.06 -14.23 -9.39
C ILE A 232 -1.06 -15.35 -9.74
N PRO A 233 -0.78 -16.64 -9.52
CA PRO A 233 -1.73 -17.72 -9.82
C PRO A 233 -3.03 -17.67 -9.00
N HIS A 234 -3.03 -16.93 -7.89
CA HIS A 234 -4.11 -16.91 -6.90
C HIS A 234 -4.74 -15.51 -6.74
N LEU A 235 -4.50 -14.58 -7.66
CA LEU A 235 -4.96 -13.19 -7.49
C LEU A 235 -6.48 -13.05 -7.40
N ASP A 236 -7.26 -13.76 -8.22
CA ASP A 236 -8.73 -13.68 -8.17
C ASP A 236 -9.25 -14.16 -6.79
N GLU A 237 -8.67 -15.23 -6.24
CA GLU A 237 -9.01 -15.76 -4.92
C GLU A 237 -8.56 -14.79 -3.81
N LEU A 238 -7.33 -14.29 -3.90
CA LEU A 238 -6.78 -13.31 -2.97
C LEU A 238 -7.64 -12.04 -2.90
N TYR A 239 -8.04 -11.50 -4.04
CA TYR A 239 -8.87 -10.29 -4.12
C TYR A 239 -10.29 -10.56 -3.62
N THR A 240 -10.83 -11.75 -3.86
CA THR A 240 -12.12 -12.20 -3.31
C THR A 240 -12.12 -12.23 -1.78
N GLU A 241 -11.07 -12.79 -1.19
CA GLU A 241 -10.94 -12.83 0.26
C GLU A 241 -10.62 -11.44 0.86
N ALA A 242 -9.76 -10.66 0.18
CA ALA A 242 -9.45 -9.29 0.58
C ALA A 242 -10.69 -8.38 0.61
N ALA A 243 -11.62 -8.55 -0.34
CA ALA A 243 -12.89 -7.83 -0.34
C ALA A 243 -13.70 -8.07 0.94
N LYS A 244 -13.66 -9.30 1.47
CA LYS A 244 -14.35 -9.69 2.71
C LYS A 244 -13.63 -9.16 3.95
N TRP A 245 -12.32 -9.35 4.06
CA TRP A 245 -11.56 -8.92 5.25
C TRP A 245 -11.59 -7.41 5.46
N ASN A 246 -11.56 -6.66 4.36
CA ASN A 246 -11.50 -5.19 4.37
C ASN A 246 -12.88 -4.53 4.19
N SER A 247 -13.96 -5.32 4.10
CA SER A 247 -15.33 -4.86 3.79
C SER A 247 -15.37 -3.86 2.62
N SER A 248 -14.66 -4.19 1.54
CA SER A 248 -14.46 -3.29 0.41
C SER A 248 -14.62 -4.03 -0.92
N PRO A 249 -15.83 -4.09 -1.49
CA PRO A 249 -16.09 -4.84 -2.73
C PRO A 249 -15.43 -4.22 -3.96
N VAL A 250 -15.08 -2.94 -3.93
CA VAL A 250 -14.43 -2.23 -5.06
C VAL A 250 -13.12 -2.89 -5.48
N VAL A 251 -12.42 -3.58 -4.56
CA VAL A 251 -11.17 -4.26 -4.89
C VAL A 251 -11.36 -5.33 -5.98
N LEU A 252 -12.56 -5.91 -6.10
CA LEU A 252 -12.90 -6.89 -7.15
C LEU A 252 -12.87 -6.28 -8.55
N GLU A 253 -13.02 -4.97 -8.67
CA GLU A 253 -12.95 -4.27 -9.95
C GLU A 253 -11.49 -4.08 -10.42
N TYR A 254 -10.51 -4.26 -9.51
CA TYR A 254 -9.07 -4.13 -9.79
C TYR A 254 -8.41 -5.43 -10.28
N ILE A 255 -9.19 -6.48 -10.58
CA ILE A 255 -8.67 -7.79 -10.98
C ILE A 255 -9.60 -8.47 -11.99
N LYS A 256 -9.01 -9.19 -12.96
CA LYS A 256 -9.77 -10.10 -13.84
C LYS A 256 -8.87 -11.20 -14.40
N ASN A 257 -9.30 -12.45 -14.27
CA ASN A 257 -8.56 -13.61 -14.80
C ASN A 257 -7.11 -13.65 -14.28
N ASN A 258 -6.93 -13.45 -12.98
CA ASN A 258 -5.63 -13.36 -12.32
C ASN A 258 -4.71 -12.25 -12.90
N LYS A 259 -5.28 -11.16 -13.44
CA LYS A 259 -4.52 -10.02 -13.96
C LYS A 259 -4.99 -8.73 -13.32
N PRO A 260 -4.08 -7.94 -12.72
CA PRO A 260 -4.43 -6.64 -12.16
C PRO A 260 -4.99 -5.68 -13.22
N LEU A 261 -5.95 -4.86 -12.84
CA LEU A 261 -6.70 -3.96 -13.73
C LEU A 261 -6.71 -2.49 -13.27
N TYR A 262 -6.04 -2.15 -12.17
CA TYR A 262 -5.97 -0.75 -11.73
C TYR A 262 -4.99 0.06 -12.59
N PRO A 263 -5.24 1.35 -12.88
CA PRO A 263 -6.46 2.11 -12.59
C PRO A 263 -7.63 1.75 -13.51
N ILE A 264 -8.86 1.98 -13.05
CA ILE A 264 -10.07 1.60 -13.79
C ILE A 264 -10.52 2.76 -14.70
N SER A 265 -10.31 2.64 -16.01
CA SER A 265 -11.11 3.35 -17.02
C SER A 265 -10.98 2.73 -18.41
N ASP A 266 -12.05 2.91 -19.18
CA ASP A 266 -12.36 2.28 -20.46
C ASP A 266 -11.27 2.42 -21.51
N SER A 267 -10.44 1.41 -21.68
CA SER A 267 -10.04 0.93 -23.01
C SER A 267 -9.29 -0.38 -22.88
N GLU A 268 -9.45 -1.21 -23.90
CA GLU A 268 -8.95 -2.57 -24.08
C GLU A 268 -7.40 -2.68 -24.14
N PHE A 269 -6.67 -1.98 -23.27
CA PHE A 269 -5.22 -1.95 -23.27
C PHE A 269 -4.56 -2.88 -22.23
N SER A 270 -5.24 -3.32 -21.15
CA SER A 270 -4.52 -3.96 -20.02
C SER A 270 -4.09 -5.42 -20.20
N SER A 271 -4.44 -6.13 -21.27
CA SER A 271 -3.93 -7.49 -21.50
C SER A 271 -2.93 -7.57 -22.66
N ALA A 272 -3.11 -6.75 -23.71
CA ALA A 272 -2.21 -6.68 -24.84
C ALA A 272 -1.03 -5.71 -24.60
N HIS A 273 -1.24 -4.60 -23.88
CA HIS A 273 -0.20 -3.58 -23.68
C HIS A 273 0.95 -4.06 -22.78
N PHE A 274 0.62 -4.78 -21.70
CA PHE A 274 1.61 -5.31 -20.76
C PHE A 274 2.46 -6.42 -21.39
N ASN A 275 1.85 -7.30 -22.19
CA ASN A 275 2.58 -8.39 -22.84
C ASN A 275 3.37 -7.95 -24.07
N THR A 276 2.90 -6.98 -24.86
CA THR A 276 3.51 -6.67 -26.17
C THR A 276 4.59 -5.58 -26.11
N LYS A 277 4.52 -4.61 -25.17
CA LYS A 277 5.52 -3.52 -25.08
C LYS A 277 6.72 -3.80 -24.16
N LEU A 278 6.60 -4.72 -23.21
CA LEU A 278 7.71 -5.13 -22.34
C LEU A 278 8.61 -6.20 -23.01
N THR A 279 8.10 -6.94 -24.00
CA THR A 279 8.76 -8.11 -24.58
C THR A 279 9.23 -7.97 -26.03
N THR A 280 9.18 -6.79 -26.68
CA THR A 280 9.76 -6.65 -28.03
C THR A 280 11.29 -6.79 -28.01
N LYS A 281 11.78 -8.02 -27.94
CA LYS A 281 12.84 -8.48 -28.83
C LYS A 281 12.28 -8.28 -30.24
N LYS A 282 12.77 -7.26 -30.96
CA LYS A 282 12.91 -7.46 -32.40
C LYS A 282 13.88 -8.62 -32.54
N ILE A 283 13.34 -9.82 -32.77
CA ILE A 283 14.12 -10.89 -33.38
C ILE A 283 14.46 -10.34 -34.76
N HIS A 284 15.66 -9.78 -34.89
CA HIS A 284 16.28 -9.62 -36.18
C HIS A 284 16.62 -11.05 -36.65
N THR A 285 15.74 -11.61 -37.47
CA THR A 285 16.14 -12.65 -38.41
C THR A 285 17.04 -12.01 -39.46
N LEU A 286 18.34 -12.32 -39.37
CA LEU A 286 19.22 -12.53 -40.50
C LEU A 286 19.95 -13.85 -40.26
#